data_AF-A0A317HHP4-F1
#
_entry.id   AF-A0A317HHP4-F1
#
_cell.length_a   1.000
_cell.length_b   1.000
_cell.length_c   1.000
_cell.angle_alpha   90.00
_cell.angle_beta   90.00
_cell.angle_gamma   90.00
#
_symmetry.space_group_name_H-M   'P 1'
#
loop_
_entity.id
_entity.type
_entity.pdbx_description
1 polymer ?
#
loop_
_entity_poly.entity_id
_entity_poly.type
_entity_poly.pdbx_seq_one_letter_code
_entity_poly.pdbx_strand_id
1 'polypeptide(L)'
;MLTQPSRRDFIKQTCALVVASGAALRTTRAADAKFVVGETSFGKIRGVEVEGIKIFKGVPYGASTAGTNRFMPPANPAKWAGVRDALEFGPSAPQTEPGTRRAASSLAVAAA
;
A
#
# COMPACT_ATOMS: atom_id res chain seq x y z
N MET A 1 3.68 -40.72 50.00
CA MET A 1 3.22 -39.47 50.66
C MET A 1 3.49 -38.34 49.68
N LEU A 2 2.52 -38.04 48.79
CA LEU A 2 2.69 -37.06 47.72
C LEU A 2 2.25 -35.68 48.25
N THR A 3 3.21 -34.80 48.46
CA THR A 3 2.99 -33.41 48.88
C THR A 3 2.17 -32.70 47.81
N GLN A 4 0.95 -32.27 48.13
CA GLN A 4 0.14 -31.53 47.17
C GLN A 4 0.78 -30.15 46.92
N PRO A 5 0.98 -29.75 45.65
CA PRO A 5 1.60 -28.47 45.31
C PRO A 5 0.72 -27.31 45.79
N SER A 6 1.36 -26.27 46.32
CA SER A 6 0.65 -25.10 46.83
C SER A 6 0.12 -24.24 45.67
N ARG A 7 -0.93 -23.44 45.92
CA ARG A 7 -1.50 -22.50 44.93
C ARG A 7 -0.44 -21.61 44.26
N ARG A 8 0.64 -21.28 44.98
CA ARG A 8 1.76 -20.47 44.49
C ARG A 8 2.67 -21.24 43.52
N ASP A 9 2.84 -22.55 43.73
CA ASP A 9 3.65 -23.40 42.84
C ASP A 9 2.91 -23.67 41.53
N PHE A 10 1.58 -23.82 41.60
CA PHE A 10 0.72 -23.96 40.43
C PHE A 10 0.76 -22.72 39.53
N ILE A 11 0.69 -21.50 40.10
CA ILE A 11 0.77 -20.23 39.35
C ILE A 11 2.16 -20.08 38.68
N LYS A 12 3.24 -20.44 39.37
CA LYS A 12 4.60 -20.38 38.80
C LYS A 12 4.78 -21.37 37.64
N GLN A 13 4.25 -22.59 37.77
CA GLN A 13 4.33 -23.62 36.72
C GLN A 13 3.50 -23.27 35.47
N THR A 14 2.34 -22.62 35.62
CA THR A 14 1.50 -22.25 34.46
C THR A 14 2.05 -21.04 33.70
N CYS A 15 2.69 -20.07 34.37
CA CYS A 15 3.34 -18.95 33.67
C CYS A 15 4.57 -19.37 32.84
N ALA A 16 5.30 -20.40 33.26
CA ALA A 16 6.51 -20.86 32.55
C ALA A 16 6.21 -21.48 31.16
N LEU A 17 5.04 -22.08 30.97
CA LEU A 17 4.64 -22.70 29.69
C LEU A 17 4.15 -21.69 28.64
N VAL A 18 3.65 -20.52 29.07
CA VAL A 18 3.19 -19.46 28.15
C VAL A 18 4.37 -18.71 27.51
N VAL A 19 5.49 -18.58 28.22
CA VAL A 19 6.69 -17.90 27.68
C VAL A 19 7.46 -18.80 26.70
N ALA A 20 7.49 -20.12 26.92
CA ALA A 20 8.22 -21.06 26.06
C ALA A 20 7.51 -21.36 24.72
N SER A 21 6.20 -21.14 24.63
CA SER A 21 5.41 -21.41 23.41
C SER A 21 5.32 -20.20 22.46
N GLY A 22 5.58 -18.99 22.95
CA GLY A 22 5.49 -17.76 22.16
C GLY A 22 6.67 -17.51 21.20
N ALA A 23 7.78 -18.22 21.38
CA ALA A 23 9.01 -18.03 20.59
C ALA A 23 9.13 -18.99 19.38
N ALA A 24 8.26 -20.00 19.26
CA ALA A 24 8.48 -21.12 18.33
C ALA A 24 7.68 -21.08 17.02
N LEU A 25 6.83 -20.08 16.75
CA LEU A 25 6.16 -20.00 15.45
C LEU A 25 5.86 -18.56 15.00
N ARG A 26 6.92 -17.79 14.74
CA ARG A 26 6.85 -16.62 13.86
C ARG A 26 7.83 -16.77 12.71
N THR A 27 7.63 -17.81 11.90
CA THR A 27 8.14 -17.81 10.53
C THR A 27 7.17 -16.99 9.69
N THR A 28 7.22 -15.65 9.80
CA THR A 28 6.72 -14.85 8.68
C THR A 28 7.60 -15.23 7.50
N ARG A 29 7.09 -16.05 6.58
CA ARG A 29 7.75 -16.25 5.29
C ARG A 29 7.75 -14.88 4.64
N ALA A 30 8.86 -14.15 4.77
CA ALA A 30 9.16 -13.09 3.85
C ALA A 30 9.11 -13.76 2.48
N ALA A 31 8.06 -13.48 1.71
CA ALA A 31 8.05 -13.86 0.32
C ALA A 31 9.36 -13.33 -0.26
N ASP A 32 10.14 -14.20 -0.88
CA ASP A 32 11.39 -13.83 -1.53
C ASP A 32 11.01 -12.91 -2.69
N ALA A 33 10.92 -11.62 -2.38
CA ALA A 33 10.41 -10.60 -3.26
C ALA A 33 11.50 -10.34 -4.30
N LYS A 34 11.44 -11.09 -5.38
CA LYS A 34 12.42 -10.99 -6.46
C LYS A 34 12.15 -9.73 -7.25
N PHE A 35 13.12 -8.81 -7.27
CA PHE A 35 13.02 -7.63 -8.13
C PHE A 35 13.14 -8.00 -9.60
N VAL A 36 12.28 -7.41 -10.42
CA VAL A 36 12.27 -7.58 -11.88
C VAL A 36 12.30 -6.22 -12.56
N VAL A 37 13.06 -6.10 -13.64
CA VAL A 37 13.13 -4.87 -14.45
C VAL A 37 12.35 -5.08 -15.75
N GLY A 38 11.44 -4.16 -16.04
CA GLY A 38 10.69 -4.08 -17.30
C GLY A 38 11.16 -2.88 -18.13
N GLU A 39 11.12 -3.02 -19.45
CA GLU A 39 11.43 -1.94 -20.39
C GLU A 39 10.12 -1.34 -20.92
N THR A 40 10.05 0.00 -20.98
CA THR A 40 8.92 0.74 -21.55
C THR A 40 9.42 1.71 -22.62
N SER A 41 8.52 2.27 -23.42
CA SER A 41 8.84 3.30 -24.42
C SER A 41 9.45 4.58 -23.83
N PHE A 42 9.27 4.82 -22.52
CA PHE A 42 9.69 6.05 -21.83
C PHE A 42 10.87 5.85 -20.88
N GLY A 43 11.21 4.61 -20.52
CA GLY A 43 12.31 4.28 -19.62
C GLY A 43 12.18 2.88 -18.99
N LYS A 44 13.11 2.52 -18.11
CA LYS A 44 13.07 1.22 -17.40
C LYS A 44 12.34 1.35 -16.07
N ILE A 45 11.62 0.31 -15.66
CA ILE A 45 10.89 0.24 -14.38
C ILE A 45 11.27 -1.00 -13.57
N ARG A 46 11.33 -0.87 -12.25
CA ARG A 46 11.58 -1.97 -11.30
C ARG A 46 10.30 -2.35 -10.57
N GLY A 47 9.84 -3.58 -10.78
CA GLY A 47 8.73 -4.19 -10.07
C GLY A 47 9.19 -5.35 -9.18
N VAL A 48 8.22 -6.12 -8.70
CA VAL A 48 8.43 -7.31 -7.89
C VAL A 48 7.73 -8.51 -8.52
N GLU A 49 8.36 -9.68 -8.45
CA GLU A 49 7.76 -10.96 -8.80
C GLU A 49 7.33 -11.68 -7.50
N VAL A 50 6.03 -11.96 -7.38
CA VAL A 50 5.46 -12.69 -6.23
C VAL A 50 4.67 -13.86 -6.79
N GLU A 51 5.01 -15.08 -6.38
CA GLU A 51 4.30 -16.31 -6.80
C GLU A 51 4.21 -16.44 -8.34
N GLY A 52 5.25 -16.00 -9.06
CA GLY A 52 5.31 -16.03 -10.53
C GLY A 52 4.58 -14.88 -11.23
N ILE A 53 3.94 -13.98 -10.48
CA ILE A 53 3.25 -12.80 -11.01
C ILE A 53 4.19 -11.59 -10.93
N LYS A 54 4.44 -10.95 -12.08
CA LYS A 54 5.23 -9.71 -12.16
C LYS A 54 4.31 -8.51 -11.92
N ILE A 55 4.60 -7.75 -10.87
CA ILE A 55 3.78 -6.65 -10.39
C ILE A 55 4.56 -5.33 -10.53
N PHE A 56 3.96 -4.39 -11.24
CA PHE A 56 4.47 -3.02 -11.40
C PHE A 56 3.36 -2.04 -11.02
N LYS A 57 3.60 -1.19 -10.02
CA LYS A 57 2.64 -0.22 -9.47
C LYS A 57 3.14 1.20 -9.69
N GLY A 58 2.24 2.16 -9.86
CA GLY A 58 2.61 3.57 -10.00
C GLY A 58 3.39 3.93 -11.27
N VAL A 59 3.27 3.13 -12.33
CA VAL A 59 3.95 3.39 -13.61
C VAL A 59 3.37 4.66 -14.27
N PRO A 60 4.18 5.68 -14.57
CA PRO A 60 3.70 6.90 -15.23
C PRO A 60 3.25 6.60 -16.67
N TYR A 61 2.01 6.99 -16.99
CA TYR A 61 1.44 6.86 -18.34
C TYR A 61 1.08 8.20 -18.99
N GLY A 62 1.21 9.31 -18.25
CA GLY A 62 0.91 10.65 -18.74
C GLY A 62 1.79 11.71 -18.06
N ALA A 63 1.93 12.86 -18.72
CA ALA A 63 2.53 14.05 -18.12
C ALA A 63 1.64 14.63 -17.01
N SER A 64 2.18 15.58 -16.25
CA SER A 64 1.42 16.30 -15.23
C SER A 64 0.16 16.96 -15.83
N THR A 65 -0.97 16.72 -15.19
CA THR A 65 -2.27 17.32 -15.52
C THR A 65 -2.52 18.64 -14.77
N ALA A 66 -1.54 19.11 -13.98
CA ALA A 66 -1.63 20.35 -13.22
C ALA A 66 -1.35 21.60 -14.09
N GLY A 67 -1.68 22.79 -13.56
CA GLY A 67 -1.37 24.06 -14.19
C GLY A 67 -2.09 24.26 -15.53
N THR A 68 -1.34 24.65 -16.56
CA THR A 68 -1.85 24.91 -17.92
C THR A 68 -2.40 23.67 -18.61
N ASN A 69 -2.06 22.47 -18.14
CA ASN A 69 -2.55 21.20 -18.70
C ASN A 69 -3.90 20.77 -18.12
N ARG A 70 -4.44 21.51 -17.15
CA ARG A 70 -5.76 21.21 -16.59
C ARG A 70 -6.81 21.40 -17.67
N PHE A 71 -7.67 20.40 -17.83
CA PHE A 71 -8.72 20.35 -18.86
C PHE A 71 -8.21 20.27 -20.31
N MET A 72 -6.93 19.96 -20.50
CA MET A 72 -6.37 19.65 -21.81
C MET A 72 -6.31 18.14 -22.02
N PRO A 73 -6.22 17.67 -23.29
CA PRO A 73 -5.94 16.27 -23.57
C PRO A 73 -4.67 15.77 -22.87
N PRO A 74 -4.61 14.49 -22.48
CA PRO A 74 -3.43 13.93 -21.82
C PRO A 74 -2.22 13.96 -22.75
N ALA A 75 -1.09 14.45 -22.23
CA ALA A 75 0.19 14.43 -22.94
C ALA A 75 1.04 13.23 -22.49
N ASN A 76 1.97 12.81 -23.36
CA ASN A 76 2.91 11.73 -23.05
C ASN A 76 3.83 12.11 -21.88
N PRO A 77 4.21 11.14 -21.01
CA PRO A 77 5.16 11.40 -19.94
C PRO A 77 6.56 11.73 -20.49
N ALA A 78 7.31 12.52 -19.73
CA ALA A 78 8.72 12.75 -20.03
C ALA A 78 9.50 11.44 -19.89
N LYS A 79 10.43 11.19 -20.82
CA LYS A 79 11.36 10.06 -20.70
C LYS A 79 12.25 10.27 -19.47
N TRP A 80 12.60 9.18 -18.78
CA TRP A 80 13.51 9.22 -17.64
C TRP A 80 14.75 8.36 -17.89
N ALA A 81 15.86 8.78 -17.30
CA ALA A 81 17.09 8.00 -17.28
C ALA A 81 17.07 6.99 -16.12
N GLY A 82 17.81 5.88 -16.27
CA GLY A 82 17.92 4.84 -15.26
C GLY A 82 16.66 3.99 -15.11
N VAL A 83 16.48 3.44 -13.91
CA VAL A 83 15.35 2.55 -13.56
C VAL A 83 14.49 3.23 -12.50
N ARG A 84 13.20 3.35 -12.78
CA ARG A 84 12.23 3.94 -11.83
C ARG A 84 11.53 2.86 -11.03
N ASP A 85 11.34 3.08 -9.74
CA ASP A 85 10.62 2.14 -8.89
C ASP A 85 9.12 2.14 -9.15
N ALA A 86 8.60 0.94 -9.33
CA ALA A 86 7.20 0.63 -9.55
C ALA A 86 6.70 -0.38 -8.49
N LEU A 87 7.04 -0.12 -7.23
CA LEU A 87 6.76 -1.01 -6.09
C LEU A 87 5.54 -0.59 -5.29
N GLU A 88 5.14 0.68 -5.39
CA GLU A 88 4.08 1.32 -4.62
C GLU A 88 3.04 1.97 -5.52
N PHE A 89 1.82 2.14 -5.00
CA PHE A 89 0.78 2.87 -5.73
C PHE A 89 1.08 4.37 -5.75
N GLY A 90 0.82 5.00 -6.88
CA GLY A 90 0.87 6.46 -7.00
C GLY A 90 -0.33 7.13 -6.33
N PRO A 91 -0.33 8.46 -6.26
CA PRO A 91 -1.48 9.22 -5.75
C PRO A 91 -2.72 8.98 -6.62
N SER A 92 -3.87 8.83 -5.97
CA SER A 92 -5.17 8.80 -6.64
C SER A 92 -5.55 10.18 -7.18
N ALA A 93 -6.36 10.22 -8.23
CA ALA A 93 -6.92 11.47 -8.72
C ALA A 93 -7.82 12.13 -7.65
N PRO A 94 -7.93 13.48 -7.61
CA PRO A 94 -8.87 14.15 -6.72
C PRO A 94 -10.29 13.61 -6.93
N GLN A 95 -10.93 13.17 -5.85
CA GLN A 95 -12.32 12.73 -5.84
C GLN A 95 -13.12 13.63 -4.90
N THR A 96 -14.40 13.80 -5.19
CA THR A 96 -15.33 14.37 -4.22
C THR A 96 -15.76 13.27 -3.26
N GLU A 97 -15.88 13.57 -1.97
CA GLU A 97 -16.31 12.61 -0.94
C GLU A 97 -17.60 11.88 -1.35
N PRO A 98 -17.65 10.53 -1.31
CA PRO A 98 -18.86 9.78 -1.60
C PRO A 98 -19.88 10.03 -0.49
N GLY A 99 -20.94 10.79 -0.77
CA GLY A 99 -22.08 10.98 0.15
C GLY A 99 -22.37 12.42 0.54
N THR A 100 -21.46 13.36 0.28
CA THR A 100 -21.81 14.78 0.31
C THR A 100 -22.53 15.11 -0.99
N ARG A 101 -23.84 14.82 -1.07
CA ARG A 101 -24.70 15.64 -1.94
C ARG A 101 -24.37 17.07 -1.53
N ARG A 102 -23.78 17.86 -2.42
CA ARG A 102 -23.81 19.32 -2.27
C ARG A 102 -25.28 19.61 -2.01
N ALA A 103 -25.63 19.97 -0.77
CA ALA A 103 -26.95 20.53 -0.50
C ALA A 103 -27.10 21.59 -1.57
N ALA A 104 -28.10 21.41 -2.45
CA ALA A 104 -28.31 22.33 -3.55
C ALA A 104 -28.31 23.72 -2.90
N SER A 105 -27.25 24.49 -3.15
CA SER A 105 -27.19 25.87 -2.69
C SER A 105 -28.41 26.47 -3.36
N SER A 106 -29.44 26.75 -2.55
CA SER A 106 -30.56 27.55 -2.97
C SER A 106 -29.96 28.86 -3.43
N LEU A 107 -29.72 28.96 -4.74
CA LEU A 107 -29.51 30.22 -5.40
C LEU A 107 -30.88 30.89 -5.26
N ALA A 108 -31.05 31.59 -4.13
CA ALA A 108 -31.98 32.70 -4.08
C ALA A 108 -31.53 33.62 -5.21
N VAL A 109 -32.25 33.55 -6.32
CA VAL A 109 -32.27 34.64 -7.29
C VAL A 109 -32.87 35.82 -6.52
N ALA A 110 -31.99 36.60 -5.92
CA ALA A 110 -32.27 37.94 -5.45
C ALA A 110 -31.54 38.89 -6.42
N ALA A 111 -32.30 39.87 -6.91
CA ALA A 111 -31.92 40.98 -7.79
C ALA A 111 -31.79 40.65 -9.29
N ALA A 112 -32.86 40.89 -10.06
CA ALA A 112 -33.14 42.18 -10.72
C ALA A 112 -34.54 42.15 -11.33
#